data_AF-A0A7X5DHV5-F1
#
_entry.id   AF-A0A7X5DHV5-F1
#
_cell.length_a   1.000
_cell.length_b   1.000
_cell.length_c   1.000
_cell.angle_alpha   90.00
_cell.angle_beta   90.00
_cell.angle_gamma   90.00
#
_symmetry.space_group_name_H-M   'P 1'
#
loop_
_entity.id
_entity.type
_entity.pdbx_description
1 polymer ?
#
loop_
_entity_poly.entity_id
_entity_poly.type
_entity_poly.pdbx_seq_one_letter_code
_entity_poly.pdbx_strand_id
1 'polypeptide(L)'
;DESWMNDSYEAYPDSEPRANTLERVMLDENGDVTPLTLANGLGSIRYYDEGKWSEENWDFGGFYQFHSPEGDDLEFKTIFRTIFDGTDLEMYVLRGHDEKFRSDVPYGTANYCRLILGENMQATNKQAETDARIAVRNAGAELYKNDSVDDGSLEYYNMAAEAVHTGCNYTTMADCAGAQGDKEQAAILYGLATSQFANAQRYAQASYTTENVIFN
;
A
#
# COMPACT_ATOMS: atom_id res chain seq x y z
N ASP A 1 9.05 -5.18 -39.69
CA ASP A 1 10.01 -4.20 -39.16
C ASP A 1 10.02 -4.39 -37.65
N GLU A 2 10.87 -5.32 -37.20
CA GLU A 2 10.95 -5.79 -35.81
C GLU A 2 12.12 -5.13 -35.06
N SER A 3 12.59 -3.99 -35.58
CA SER A 3 13.73 -3.24 -35.04
C SER A 3 13.50 -2.68 -33.63
N TRP A 4 12.26 -2.62 -33.15
CA TRP A 4 11.89 -2.21 -31.79
C TRP A 4 11.95 -3.35 -30.76
N MET A 5 12.10 -4.61 -31.19
CA MET A 5 12.32 -5.75 -30.29
C MET A 5 13.80 -6.12 -30.14
N ASN A 6 14.69 -5.34 -30.74
CA ASN A 6 16.13 -5.60 -30.76
C ASN A 6 16.95 -4.46 -30.12
N ASP A 7 16.32 -3.63 -29.30
CA ASP A 7 17.05 -2.95 -28.25
C ASP A 7 17.40 -4.03 -27.23
N SER A 8 18.67 -4.38 -27.15
CA SER A 8 19.23 -5.07 -26.00
C SER A 8 18.71 -4.33 -24.77
N TYR A 9 17.79 -4.97 -24.02
CA TYR A 9 17.41 -4.53 -22.69
C TYR A 9 18.69 -4.60 -21.84
N GLU A 10 19.53 -3.58 -21.93
CA GLU A 10 20.48 -3.28 -20.88
C GLU A 10 19.60 -3.03 -19.66
N ALA A 11 19.75 -3.89 -18.65
CA ALA A 11 19.05 -3.71 -17.39
C ALA A 11 19.31 -2.27 -16.92
N TYR A 12 18.27 -1.57 -16.46
CA TYR A 12 18.45 -0.23 -15.93
C TYR A 12 19.58 -0.28 -14.89
N PRO A 13 20.57 0.64 -14.95
CA PRO A 13 21.75 0.61 -14.08
C PRO A 13 21.42 0.58 -12.58
N ASP A 14 20.21 1.00 -12.21
CA ASP A 14 19.67 1.02 -10.85
C ASP A 14 19.16 -0.34 -10.35
N SER A 15 19.05 -1.34 -11.22
CA SER A 15 18.40 -2.62 -10.90
C SER A 15 19.17 -3.43 -9.87
N GLU A 16 20.51 -3.46 -10.00
CA GLU A 16 21.38 -4.13 -9.04
C GLU A 16 21.45 -3.36 -7.70
N PRO A 17 21.68 -2.03 -7.68
CA PRO A 17 21.54 -1.22 -6.46
C PRO A 17 20.21 -1.38 -5.73
N ARG A 18 19.07 -1.47 -6.46
CA ARG A 18 17.76 -1.73 -5.85
C ARG A 18 17.68 -3.10 -5.18
N ALA A 19 18.20 -4.14 -5.81
CA ALA A 19 18.25 -5.48 -5.23
C ALA A 19 19.17 -5.51 -3.98
N ASN A 20 20.34 -4.88 -4.08
CA ASN A 20 21.31 -4.76 -2.98
C ASN A 20 20.72 -3.99 -1.80
N THR A 21 19.91 -2.96 -2.06
CA THR A 21 19.19 -2.19 -1.03
C THR A 21 18.22 -3.07 -0.26
N LEU A 22 17.38 -3.84 -0.97
CA LEU A 22 16.43 -4.76 -0.33
C LEU A 22 17.16 -5.80 0.53
N GLU A 23 18.19 -6.43 -0.01
CA GLU A 23 19.01 -7.41 0.72
C GLU A 23 19.67 -6.77 1.95
N ARG A 24 20.21 -5.56 1.81
CA ARG A 24 20.88 -4.86 2.92
C ARG A 24 19.90 -4.47 4.02
N VAL A 25 18.71 -3.96 3.68
CA VAL A 25 17.66 -3.66 4.68
C VAL A 25 17.30 -4.93 5.44
N MET A 26 17.11 -6.06 4.76
CA MET A 26 16.81 -7.34 5.43
C MET A 26 17.94 -7.78 6.36
N LEU A 27 19.20 -7.65 5.93
CA LEU A 27 20.36 -8.02 6.75
C LEU A 27 20.54 -7.13 7.98
N ASP A 28 20.29 -5.82 7.85
CA ASP A 28 20.35 -4.87 8.96
C ASP A 28 19.25 -5.15 10.00
N GLU A 29 18.14 -5.77 9.60
CA GLU A 29 17.03 -6.26 10.45
C GLU A 29 17.26 -7.71 10.95
N ASN A 30 18.52 -8.09 11.20
CA ASN A 30 18.95 -9.43 11.62
C ASN A 30 18.59 -10.59 10.67
N GLY A 31 18.17 -10.31 9.44
CA GLY A 31 17.75 -11.31 8.47
C GLY A 31 16.31 -11.81 8.65
N ASP A 32 15.51 -11.16 9.48
CA ASP A 32 14.10 -11.53 9.65
C ASP A 32 13.27 -11.09 8.43
N VAL A 33 12.50 -12.01 7.85
CA VAL A 33 11.60 -11.73 6.72
C VAL A 33 10.17 -11.66 7.25
N THR A 34 9.71 -10.43 7.48
CA THR A 34 8.36 -10.12 7.97
C THR A 34 7.71 -9.10 7.03
N PRO A 35 6.38 -8.90 7.07
CA PRO A 35 5.75 -7.82 6.33
C PRO A 35 6.37 -6.44 6.62
N LEU A 36 6.85 -6.20 7.84
CA LEU A 36 7.56 -4.98 8.20
C LEU A 36 8.90 -4.85 7.46
N THR A 37 9.76 -5.86 7.53
CA THR A 37 11.08 -5.77 6.90
C THR A 37 10.98 -5.71 5.38
N LEU A 38 9.97 -6.36 4.79
CA LEU A 38 9.64 -6.23 3.37
C LEU A 38 9.10 -4.84 3.01
N ALA A 39 8.22 -4.26 3.82
CA ALA A 39 7.70 -2.91 3.59
C ALA A 39 8.82 -1.86 3.63
N ASN A 40 9.70 -1.93 4.63
CA ASN A 40 10.86 -1.04 4.77
C ASN A 40 11.84 -1.18 3.60
N GLY A 41 12.06 -2.41 3.11
CA GLY A 41 12.93 -2.65 1.96
C GLY A 41 12.34 -2.13 0.65
N LEU A 42 11.06 -2.41 0.39
CA LEU A 42 10.34 -1.92 -0.78
C LEU A 42 10.13 -0.40 -0.75
N GLY A 43 10.03 0.17 0.45
CA GLY A 43 9.77 1.59 0.72
C GLY A 43 11.00 2.47 0.91
N SER A 44 12.19 1.89 0.78
CA SER A 44 13.42 2.57 1.19
C SER A 44 13.70 3.77 0.29
N ILE A 45 13.77 4.94 0.93
CA ILE A 45 14.29 6.18 0.32
C ILE A 45 15.83 6.18 0.24
N ARG A 46 16.48 5.32 1.03
CA ARG A 46 17.93 5.12 1.00
C ARG A 46 18.29 4.04 0.01
N TYR A 47 19.48 4.12 -0.56
CA TYR A 47 20.01 3.09 -1.43
C TYR A 47 21.37 2.61 -0.96
N TYR A 48 21.61 1.32 -1.19
CA TYR A 48 22.86 0.65 -0.87
C TYR A 48 23.56 0.24 -2.17
N ASP A 49 24.69 0.88 -2.45
CA ASP A 49 25.51 0.58 -3.61
C ASP A 49 27.00 0.74 -3.27
N GLU A 50 27.86 0.01 -3.99
CA GLU A 50 29.32 -0.01 -3.79
C GLU A 50 29.74 -0.19 -2.31
N GLY A 51 28.94 -0.90 -1.51
CA GLY A 51 29.21 -1.15 -0.09
C GLY A 51 28.93 0.01 0.87
N LYS A 52 28.20 1.04 0.42
CA LYS A 52 27.85 2.21 1.24
C LYS A 52 26.36 2.58 1.10
N TRP A 53 25.82 3.14 2.17
CA TRP A 53 24.51 3.76 2.17
C TRP A 53 24.58 5.17 1.58
N SER A 54 23.52 5.56 0.91
CA SER A 54 23.30 6.94 0.45
C SER A 54 21.83 7.33 0.54
N GLU A 55 21.63 8.63 0.71
CA GLU A 55 20.32 9.25 0.92
C GLU A 55 19.91 10.15 -0.27
N GLU A 56 20.84 10.41 -1.22
CA GLU A 56 20.61 11.32 -2.34
C GLU A 56 21.24 10.83 -3.65
N ASN A 57 20.56 11.06 -4.78
CA ASN A 57 20.93 10.58 -6.13
C ASN A 57 22.26 11.14 -6.71
N TRP A 58 22.95 12.04 -6.02
CA TRP A 58 24.21 12.66 -6.48
C TRP A 58 25.44 12.23 -5.70
N ASP A 59 25.30 11.42 -4.64
CA ASP A 59 26.40 11.09 -3.72
C ASP A 59 27.50 10.20 -4.33
N PHE A 60 27.29 9.70 -5.55
CA PHE A 60 28.24 8.84 -6.28
C PHE A 60 28.92 9.56 -7.46
N GLY A 61 28.88 10.89 -7.48
CA GLY A 61 29.70 11.70 -8.40
C GLY A 61 29.09 11.93 -9.79
N GLY A 62 27.78 11.75 -9.94
CA GLY A 62 27.02 12.04 -11.15
C GLY A 62 25.51 11.94 -10.89
N PHE A 63 24.68 12.52 -11.78
CA PHE A 63 23.23 12.31 -11.73
C PHE A 63 22.92 10.92 -12.29
N TYR A 64 22.56 9.99 -11.41
CA TYR A 64 22.04 8.69 -11.82
C TYR A 64 20.55 8.83 -12.10
N GLN A 65 20.21 9.00 -13.38
CA GLN A 65 18.83 9.00 -13.86
C GLN A 65 18.20 7.63 -13.55
N PHE A 66 16.91 7.60 -13.20
CA PHE A 66 16.16 6.38 -12.82
C PHE A 66 16.50 5.77 -11.45
N HIS A 67 16.98 6.51 -10.45
CA HIS A 67 17.26 5.90 -9.14
C HIS A 67 16.17 6.14 -8.11
N SER A 68 15.51 5.02 -7.79
CA SER A 68 15.09 4.62 -6.44
C SER A 68 14.32 3.29 -6.53
N PRO A 69 14.26 2.45 -5.48
CA PRO A 69 13.00 1.77 -5.22
C PRO A 69 11.88 2.81 -5.03
N GLU A 70 12.15 3.96 -4.40
CA GLU A 70 11.17 5.00 -4.05
C GLU A 70 11.61 6.51 -3.91
N GLY A 71 11.80 7.29 -4.98
CA GLY A 71 11.44 8.72 -5.01
C GLY A 71 12.39 9.81 -5.52
N ASP A 72 13.66 9.57 -5.83
CA ASP A 72 14.56 10.71 -6.19
C ASP A 72 14.63 11.02 -7.69
N ASP A 73 13.91 10.26 -8.50
CA ASP A 73 13.63 10.60 -9.89
C ASP A 73 12.33 11.45 -9.99
N LEU A 74 12.35 12.44 -10.88
CA LEU A 74 11.20 13.34 -11.13
C LEU A 74 10.13 12.70 -12.04
N GLU A 75 10.50 11.65 -12.78
CA GLU A 75 9.68 10.98 -13.79
C GLU A 75 9.22 9.58 -13.34
N PHE A 76 9.98 8.91 -12.46
CA PHE A 76 9.72 7.53 -12.03
C PHE A 76 9.57 7.41 -10.51
N LYS A 77 8.33 7.15 -10.07
CA LYS A 77 7.97 7.01 -8.66
C LYS A 77 7.06 5.81 -8.44
N THR A 78 7.14 5.20 -7.26
CA THR A 78 6.36 4.02 -6.90
C THR A 78 4.93 4.40 -6.56
N ILE A 79 3.99 3.74 -7.24
CA ILE A 79 2.55 4.03 -7.10
C ILE A 79 1.91 3.14 -6.03
N PHE A 80 2.32 1.88 -5.93
CA PHE A 80 1.89 0.94 -4.90
C PHE A 80 2.92 -0.15 -4.66
N ARG A 81 2.92 -0.69 -3.44
CA ARG A 81 3.71 -1.86 -3.03
C ARG A 81 2.76 -2.92 -2.51
N THR A 82 3.08 -4.18 -2.80
CA THR A 82 2.29 -5.32 -2.33
C THR A 82 3.19 -6.32 -1.65
N ILE A 83 2.77 -6.78 -0.48
CA ILE A 83 3.39 -7.87 0.26
C ILE A 83 2.35 -8.98 0.38
N PHE A 84 2.74 -10.20 0.03
CA PHE A 84 1.86 -11.36 0.10
C PHE A 84 2.50 -12.47 0.94
N ASP A 85 1.85 -12.81 2.05
CA ASP A 85 2.16 -14.01 2.82
C ASP A 85 1.34 -15.17 2.25
N GLY A 86 2.03 -16.07 1.56
CA GLY A 86 1.42 -17.26 0.96
C GLY A 86 0.97 -18.31 1.97
N THR A 87 1.41 -18.23 3.23
CA THR A 87 1.05 -19.17 4.30
C THR A 87 -0.35 -18.86 4.83
N ASP A 88 -0.58 -17.59 5.14
CA ASP A 88 -1.84 -17.10 5.72
C ASP A 88 -2.80 -16.53 4.66
N LEU A 89 -2.39 -16.55 3.38
CA LEU A 89 -3.10 -15.95 2.26
C LEU A 89 -3.42 -14.47 2.51
N GLU A 90 -2.49 -13.78 3.16
CA GLU A 90 -2.63 -12.41 3.60
C GLU A 90 -1.87 -11.48 2.65
N MET A 91 -2.53 -10.40 2.25
CA MET A 91 -2.00 -9.39 1.36
C MET A 91 -2.04 -8.03 2.06
N TYR A 92 -0.91 -7.33 2.03
CA TYR A 92 -0.80 -5.93 2.41
C TYR A 92 -0.57 -5.12 1.14
N VAL A 93 -1.42 -4.12 0.90
CA VAL A 93 -1.27 -3.19 -0.22
C VAL A 93 -1.00 -1.81 0.34
N LEU A 94 0.23 -1.34 0.14
CA LEU A 94 0.69 -0.03 0.56
C LEU A 94 0.62 0.93 -0.62
N ARG A 95 0.15 2.16 -0.37
CA ARG A 95 0.01 3.19 -1.40
C ARG A 95 1.18 4.16 -1.36
N GLY A 96 1.81 4.37 -2.52
CA GLY A 96 2.90 5.32 -2.65
C GLY A 96 4.08 4.97 -1.75
N HIS A 97 4.79 6.02 -1.34
CA HIS A 97 6.09 5.88 -0.69
C HIS A 97 5.98 5.84 0.85
N ASP A 98 7.06 5.46 1.52
CA ASP A 98 7.16 5.67 2.98
C ASP A 98 7.32 7.16 3.34
N GLU A 99 7.77 7.99 2.39
CA GLU A 99 7.92 9.44 2.58
C GLU A 99 6.84 10.24 1.82
N LYS A 100 6.15 11.11 2.56
CA LYS A 100 4.95 11.84 2.12
C LYS A 100 5.19 12.80 0.96
N PHE A 101 6.34 13.46 0.93
CA PHE A 101 6.65 14.57 0.02
C PHE A 101 7.42 14.14 -1.24
N ARG A 102 7.99 12.94 -1.24
CA ARG A 102 8.65 12.29 -2.37
C ARG A 102 7.70 11.34 -3.12
N SER A 103 6.53 11.02 -2.54
CA SER A 103 5.47 10.24 -3.20
C SER A 103 4.78 11.00 -4.34
N ASP A 104 4.69 10.38 -5.51
CA ASP A 104 3.87 10.89 -6.64
C ASP A 104 2.37 10.78 -6.37
N VAL A 105 2.01 9.89 -5.45
CA VAL A 105 0.64 9.71 -5.02
C VAL A 105 0.34 10.75 -3.95
N PRO A 106 -0.61 11.68 -4.18
CA PRO A 106 -0.97 12.70 -3.19
C PRO A 106 -1.40 12.03 -1.88
N TYR A 107 -0.80 12.47 -0.77
CA TYR A 107 -1.02 11.88 0.56
C TYR A 107 -0.69 10.37 0.63
N GLY A 108 0.19 9.89 -0.26
CA GLY A 108 0.82 8.58 -0.17
C GLY A 108 1.83 8.54 0.97
N THR A 109 1.35 8.77 2.18
CA THR A 109 1.94 8.18 3.38
C THR A 109 1.52 6.73 3.36
N ALA A 110 2.41 5.81 3.73
CA ALA A 110 2.28 4.36 3.64
C ALA A 110 1.11 3.72 4.43
N ASN A 111 -0.10 4.25 4.28
CA ASN A 111 -1.35 3.68 4.68
C ASN A 111 -1.58 2.43 3.83
N TYR A 112 -1.94 1.35 4.49
CA TYR A 112 -2.13 0.07 3.85
C TYR A 112 -3.59 -0.35 3.88
N CYS A 113 -3.96 -1.27 3.00
CA CYS A 113 -5.07 -2.17 3.31
C CYS A 113 -4.53 -3.58 3.51
N ARG A 114 -5.18 -4.30 4.42
CA ARG A 114 -4.99 -5.72 4.66
C ARG A 114 -6.15 -6.46 4.03
N LEU A 115 -5.83 -7.53 3.29
CA LEU A 115 -6.80 -8.43 2.68
C LEU A 115 -6.38 -9.86 2.95
N ILE A 116 -7.26 -10.65 3.55
CA ILE A 116 -7.08 -12.10 3.65
C ILE A 116 -7.94 -12.76 2.56
N LEU A 117 -7.31 -13.55 1.70
CA LEU A 117 -8.02 -14.27 0.65
C LEU A 117 -8.75 -15.48 1.27
N GLY A 118 -10.07 -15.38 1.36
CA GLY A 118 -10.91 -16.48 1.79
C GLY A 118 -11.15 -17.52 0.69
N GLU A 119 -11.84 -18.60 1.04
CA GLU A 119 -12.20 -19.70 0.11
C GLU A 119 -13.03 -19.23 -1.10
N ASN A 120 -13.66 -18.05 -1.00
CA ASN A 120 -14.45 -17.43 -2.05
C ASN A 120 -14.52 -15.90 -1.85
N MET A 121 -15.07 -15.20 -2.85
CA MET A 121 -15.22 -13.75 -2.85
C MET A 121 -16.04 -13.22 -1.66
N GLN A 122 -17.04 -13.97 -1.19
CA GLN A 122 -17.86 -13.60 -0.04
C GLN A 122 -17.04 -13.59 1.26
N ALA A 123 -16.23 -14.62 1.46
CA ALA A 123 -15.36 -14.74 2.62
C ALA A 123 -14.30 -13.62 2.64
N THR A 124 -13.64 -13.37 1.50
CA THR A 124 -12.67 -12.26 1.36
C THR A 124 -13.35 -10.91 1.65
N ASN A 125 -14.51 -10.65 1.05
CA ASN A 125 -15.25 -9.40 1.25
C ASN A 125 -15.68 -9.23 2.72
N LYS A 126 -16.12 -10.31 3.38
CA LYS A 126 -16.55 -10.26 4.78
C LYS A 126 -15.39 -9.97 5.74
N GLN A 127 -14.22 -10.51 5.45
CA GLN A 127 -13.02 -10.22 6.21
C GLN A 127 -12.59 -8.76 6.01
N ALA A 128 -12.57 -8.28 4.76
CA ALA A 128 -12.28 -6.88 4.46
C ALA A 128 -13.25 -5.91 5.15
N GLU A 129 -14.56 -6.22 5.19
CA GLU A 129 -15.56 -5.46 5.94
C GLU A 129 -15.20 -5.37 7.43
N THR A 130 -14.84 -6.51 8.02
CA THR A 130 -14.51 -6.62 9.44
C THR A 130 -13.30 -5.75 9.77
N ASP A 131 -12.24 -5.87 8.97
CA ASP A 131 -11.01 -5.10 9.12
C ASP A 131 -11.26 -3.59 8.94
N ALA A 132 -12.05 -3.20 7.94
CA ALA A 132 -12.45 -1.82 7.73
C ALA A 132 -13.21 -1.23 8.93
N ARG A 133 -14.16 -1.98 9.50
CA ARG A 133 -14.92 -1.53 10.67
C ARG A 133 -14.04 -1.38 11.91
N ILE A 134 -13.09 -2.31 12.11
CA ILE A 134 -12.13 -2.23 13.21
C ILE A 134 -11.24 -0.99 13.02
N ALA A 135 -10.71 -0.78 11.81
CA ALA A 135 -9.86 0.37 11.51
C ALA A 135 -10.58 1.71 11.77
N VAL A 136 -11.81 1.88 11.26
CA VAL A 136 -12.61 3.09 11.50
C VAL A 136 -12.92 3.28 12.98
N ARG A 137 -13.25 2.21 13.71
CA ARG A 137 -13.50 2.29 15.15
C ARG A 137 -12.26 2.74 15.92
N ASN A 138 -11.10 2.17 15.61
CA ASN A 138 -9.84 2.51 16.26
C ASN A 138 -9.45 3.95 15.95
N ALA A 139 -9.58 4.39 14.70
CA ALA A 139 -9.36 5.77 14.30
C ALA A 139 -10.24 6.76 15.07
N GLY A 140 -11.54 6.46 15.21
CA GLY A 140 -12.45 7.28 16.02
C GLY A 140 -12.06 7.32 17.51
N ALA A 141 -11.54 6.22 18.05
CA ALA A 141 -11.04 6.17 19.42
C ALA A 141 -9.75 6.99 19.60
N GLU A 142 -8.81 6.97 18.64
CA GLU A 142 -7.61 7.79 18.69
C GLU A 142 -7.94 9.28 18.58
N LEU A 143 -8.81 9.66 17.64
CA LEU A 143 -9.26 11.03 17.50
C LEU A 143 -9.97 11.56 18.75
N TYR A 144 -10.74 10.71 19.44
CA TYR A 144 -11.43 11.09 20.68
C TYR A 144 -10.47 11.40 21.85
N LYS A 145 -9.26 10.83 21.85
CA LYS A 145 -8.24 11.12 22.88
C LYS A 145 -7.59 12.48 22.69
N ASN A 146 -7.68 13.07 21.51
CA ASN A 146 -7.02 14.33 21.18
C ASN A 146 -7.90 15.52 21.61
N ASP A 147 -7.31 16.45 22.35
CA ASP A 147 -7.99 17.67 22.83
C ASP A 147 -8.45 18.59 21.68
N SER A 148 -7.82 18.45 20.50
CA SER A 148 -8.21 19.11 19.26
C SER A 148 -7.95 18.19 18.07
N VAL A 149 -8.95 18.07 17.19
CA VAL A 149 -8.86 17.36 15.91
C VAL A 149 -8.92 18.39 14.80
N ASP A 150 -7.95 18.36 13.88
CA ASP A 150 -7.94 19.26 12.73
C ASP A 150 -8.97 18.83 11.66
N ASP A 151 -9.37 19.77 10.81
CA ASP A 151 -10.39 19.54 9.78
C ASP A 151 -10.01 18.42 8.79
N GLY A 152 -8.72 18.26 8.48
CA GLY A 152 -8.23 17.22 7.57
C GLY A 152 -8.34 15.82 8.17
N SER A 153 -7.97 15.68 9.45
CA SER A 153 -8.17 14.45 10.22
C SER A 153 -9.64 14.06 10.27
N LEU A 154 -10.54 15.01 10.52
CA LEU A 154 -11.99 14.75 10.54
C LEU A 154 -12.55 14.39 9.15
N GLU A 155 -12.06 15.04 8.09
CA GLU A 155 -12.42 14.72 6.70
C GLU A 155 -12.07 13.27 6.35
N TYR A 156 -10.83 12.83 6.61
CA TYR A 156 -10.42 11.45 6.36
C TYR A 156 -11.22 10.44 7.17
N TYR A 157 -11.53 10.73 8.44
CA TYR A 157 -12.39 9.87 9.24
C TYR A 157 -13.79 9.71 8.62
N ASN A 158 -14.38 10.82 8.16
CA ASN A 158 -15.69 10.79 7.51
C ASN A 158 -15.65 10.02 6.18
N MET A 159 -14.60 10.21 5.36
CA MET A 159 -14.38 9.42 4.14
C MET A 159 -14.25 7.92 4.46
N ALA A 160 -13.59 7.56 5.56
CA ALA A 160 -13.45 6.18 6.00
C ALA A 160 -14.82 5.57 6.37
N ALA A 161 -15.62 6.29 7.15
CA ALA A 161 -16.97 5.87 7.52
C ALA A 161 -17.89 5.73 6.30
N GLU A 162 -17.86 6.70 5.39
CA GLU A 162 -18.62 6.67 4.13
C GLU A 162 -18.23 5.47 3.25
N ALA A 163 -16.94 5.18 3.15
CA ALA A 163 -16.44 4.03 2.41
C ALA A 163 -16.96 2.69 3.00
N VAL A 164 -17.05 2.54 4.32
CA VAL A 164 -17.69 1.37 4.95
C VAL A 164 -19.14 1.25 4.53
N HIS A 165 -19.92 2.33 4.58
CA HIS A 165 -21.33 2.31 4.18
C HIS A 165 -21.49 1.96 2.69
N THR A 166 -20.65 2.54 1.83
CA THR A 166 -20.64 2.26 0.40
C THR A 166 -20.30 0.79 0.12
N GLY A 167 -19.31 0.23 0.81
CA GLY A 167 -18.97 -1.19 0.72
C GLY A 167 -20.11 -2.12 1.16
N CYS A 168 -20.84 -1.75 2.22
CA CYS A 168 -22.03 -2.50 2.66
C CYS A 168 -23.15 -2.49 1.61
N ASN A 169 -23.36 -1.36 0.94
CA ASN A 169 -24.35 -1.25 -0.13
C ASN A 169 -23.97 -2.16 -1.30
N TYR A 170 -22.72 -2.12 -1.76
CA TYR A 170 -22.25 -3.02 -2.80
C TYR A 170 -22.33 -4.50 -2.41
N THR A 171 -22.02 -4.84 -1.15
CA THR A 171 -22.18 -6.20 -0.62
C THR A 171 -23.63 -6.66 -0.74
N THR A 172 -24.58 -5.81 -0.31
CA THR A 172 -26.02 -6.11 -0.40
C THR A 172 -26.46 -6.31 -1.86
N MET A 173 -25.97 -5.47 -2.77
CA MET A 173 -26.25 -5.62 -4.20
C MET A 173 -25.65 -6.92 -4.76
N ALA A 174 -24.44 -7.30 -4.31
CA ALA A 174 -23.77 -8.53 -4.73
C ALA A 174 -24.55 -9.76 -4.27
N ASP A 175 -25.03 -9.77 -3.02
CA ASP A 175 -25.86 -10.83 -2.46
C ASP A 175 -27.17 -10.98 -3.26
N CYS A 176 -27.81 -9.87 -3.62
CA CYS A 176 -29.00 -9.85 -4.47
C CYS A 176 -28.73 -10.43 -5.86
N ALA A 177 -27.66 -10.01 -6.53
CA ALA A 177 -27.27 -10.53 -7.84
C ALA A 177 -26.97 -12.05 -7.78
N GLY A 178 -26.25 -12.48 -6.74
CA GLY A 178 -25.95 -13.88 -6.50
C GLY A 178 -27.21 -14.72 -6.26
N ALA A 179 -28.17 -14.21 -5.49
CA ALA A 179 -29.47 -14.87 -5.26
C ALA A 179 -30.31 -14.99 -6.54
N GLN A 180 -30.15 -14.08 -7.50
CA GLN A 180 -30.77 -14.13 -8.82
C GLN A 180 -30.03 -15.04 -9.81
N GLY A 181 -28.87 -15.57 -9.43
CA GLY A 181 -28.04 -16.44 -10.28
C GLY A 181 -27.08 -15.69 -11.20
N ASP A 182 -27.02 -14.36 -11.12
CA ASP A 182 -26.08 -13.54 -11.88
C ASP A 182 -24.70 -13.49 -11.18
N LYS A 183 -23.91 -14.54 -11.44
CA LYS A 183 -22.61 -14.73 -10.81
C LYS A 183 -21.56 -13.69 -11.22
N GLU A 184 -21.64 -13.19 -12.46
CA GLU A 184 -20.69 -12.20 -12.97
C GLU A 184 -20.93 -10.85 -12.30
N GLN A 185 -22.19 -10.40 -12.26
CA GLN A 185 -22.54 -9.16 -11.59
C GLN A 185 -22.25 -9.23 -10.09
N ALA A 186 -22.52 -10.38 -9.45
CA ALA A 186 -22.16 -10.59 -8.04
C ALA A 186 -20.64 -10.44 -7.82
N ALA A 187 -19.81 -11.05 -8.67
CA ALA A 187 -18.35 -10.95 -8.55
C ALA A 187 -17.85 -9.51 -8.70
N ILE A 188 -18.36 -8.76 -9.67
CA ILE A 188 -18.02 -7.34 -9.85
C ILE A 188 -18.38 -6.54 -8.60
N LEU A 189 -19.59 -6.75 -8.05
CA LEU A 189 -20.07 -6.02 -6.88
C LEU A 189 -19.30 -6.37 -5.60
N TYR A 190 -18.91 -7.64 -5.38
CA TYR A 190 -18.02 -7.99 -4.27
C TYR A 190 -16.62 -7.36 -4.44
N GLY A 191 -16.11 -7.26 -5.67
CA GLY A 191 -14.85 -6.54 -5.95
C GLY A 191 -14.94 -5.05 -5.61
N LEU A 192 -16.04 -4.40 -6.00
CA LEU A 192 -16.32 -2.99 -5.64
C LEU A 192 -16.48 -2.82 -4.13
N ALA A 193 -17.20 -3.71 -3.46
CA ALA A 193 -17.37 -3.71 -2.01
C ALA A 193 -16.02 -3.84 -1.29
N THR A 194 -15.20 -4.83 -1.66
CA THR A 194 -13.87 -5.08 -1.11
C THR A 194 -12.96 -3.87 -1.31
N SER A 195 -13.03 -3.22 -2.47
CA SER A 195 -12.27 -1.99 -2.76
C SER A 195 -12.66 -0.83 -1.85
N GLN A 196 -13.95 -0.68 -1.54
CA GLN A 196 -14.42 0.33 -0.59
C GLN A 196 -14.00 0.02 0.85
N PHE A 197 -13.99 -1.25 1.26
CA PHE A 197 -13.46 -1.63 2.56
C PHE A 197 -11.94 -1.39 2.65
N ALA A 198 -11.19 -1.67 1.59
CA ALA A 198 -9.77 -1.30 1.51
C ALA A 198 -9.56 0.23 1.60
N ASN A 199 -10.41 1.04 0.94
CA ASN A 199 -10.39 2.50 1.08
C ASN A 199 -10.65 2.92 2.52
N ALA A 200 -11.65 2.33 3.18
CA ALA A 200 -11.99 2.64 4.56
C ALA A 200 -10.81 2.39 5.51
N GLN A 201 -10.10 1.26 5.36
CA GLN A 201 -8.90 0.98 6.17
C GLN A 201 -7.84 2.07 6.02
N ARG A 202 -7.59 2.53 4.79
CA ARG A 202 -6.57 3.55 4.50
C ARG A 202 -6.96 4.94 4.99
N TYR A 203 -8.20 5.36 4.74
CA TYR A 203 -8.70 6.65 5.22
C TYR A 203 -8.75 6.70 6.74
N ALA A 204 -9.10 5.58 7.40
CA ALA A 204 -9.06 5.49 8.84
C ALA A 204 -7.65 5.71 9.38
N GLN A 205 -6.62 5.12 8.77
CA GLN A 205 -5.22 5.35 9.17
C GLN A 205 -4.80 6.82 8.96
N ALA A 206 -5.09 7.36 7.77
CA ALA A 206 -4.77 8.74 7.42
C ALA A 206 -5.45 9.78 8.33
N SER A 207 -6.52 9.41 9.03
CA SER A 207 -7.28 10.33 9.87
C SER A 207 -6.61 10.64 11.21
N TYR A 208 -5.67 9.81 11.69
CA TYR A 208 -5.07 10.02 13.02
C TYR A 208 -3.54 9.92 13.02
N THR A 209 -2.93 9.52 11.91
CA THR A 209 -1.48 9.49 11.80
C THR A 209 -1.01 9.68 10.37
N THR A 210 0.18 10.25 10.22
CA THR A 210 0.92 10.31 8.97
C THR A 210 2.01 9.23 8.89
N GLU A 211 2.18 8.46 9.96
CA GLU A 211 3.12 7.36 10.05
C GLU A 211 2.46 6.04 9.62
N ASN A 212 3.27 5.07 9.21
CA ASN A 212 2.79 3.79 8.72
C ASN A 212 2.23 2.92 9.87
N VAL A 213 0.93 2.62 9.83
CA VAL A 213 0.20 1.96 10.93
C VAL A 213 0.24 0.44 10.87
N ILE A 214 0.99 -0.17 9.95
CA ILE A 214 1.30 -1.60 10.08
C ILE A 214 2.06 -1.84 11.41
N PHE A 215 2.62 -0.77 12.00
CA PHE A 215 3.75 -0.84 12.92
C PHE A 215 3.53 -0.22 14.31
N ASN A 216 2.29 -0.13 14.82
CA ASN A 216 2.02 0.16 16.24
C ASN A 216 1.23 -0.95 16.93
#